data_AF-A0A1I6KP56-F1
#
_entry.id   AF-A0A1I6KP56-F1
#
_cell.length_a   1.000
_cell.length_b   1.000
_cell.length_c   1.000
_cell.angle_alpha   90.00
_cell.angle_beta   90.00
_cell.angle_gamma   90.00
#
_symmetry.space_group_name_H-M   'P 1'
#
loop_
_entity.id
_entity.type
_entity.pdbx_description
1 polymer ?
#
loop_
_entity_poly.entity_id
_entity_poly.type
_entity_poly.pdbx_seq_one_letter_code
_entity_poly.pdbx_strand_id
1 'polypeptide(L)' 'MGERFHFVCHECTEEGVYEDRDEALDVKNDHVAATEHRVSMENISERPA' A
#
# COMPACT_ATOMS: atom_id res chain seq x y z
N MET A 1 -7.78 14.90 -9.91
CA MET A 1 -8.29 13.92 -8.93
C MET A 1 -7.08 13.15 -8.49
N GLY A 2 -6.70 13.24 -7.22
CA GLY A 2 -5.49 12.58 -6.70
C GLY A 2 -5.71 11.08 -6.68
N GLU A 3 -4.75 10.35 -7.24
CA GLU A 3 -4.72 8.90 -7.12
C GLU A 3 -4.44 8.55 -5.65
N ARG A 4 -5.08 7.51 -5.11
CA ARG A 4 -4.89 7.02 -3.76
C ARG A 4 -4.67 5.51 -3.80
N PHE A 5 -3.62 5.07 -3.15
CA PHE A 5 -3.19 3.69 -3.08
C PHE A 5 -3.29 3.24 -1.63
N HIS A 6 -4.06 2.19 -1.38
CA HIS A 6 -4.16 1.57 -0.07
C HIS A 6 -3.18 0.39 -0.01
N PHE A 7 -2.23 0.48 0.90
CA PHE A 7 -1.32 -0.57 1.27
C PHE A 7 -1.82 -1.26 2.54
N VAL A 8 -1.84 -2.58 2.55
CA VAL A 8 -2.18 -3.37 3.72
C VAL A 8 -1.28 -4.59 3.82
N CYS A 9 -0.74 -4.83 5.00
CA CYS A 9 -0.10 -6.08 5.34
C CYS A 9 -1.12 -7.06 5.93
N HIS A 10 -1.09 -8.33 5.49
CA HIS A 10 -2.02 -9.35 5.99
C HIS A 10 -1.49 -10.10 7.21
N GLU A 11 -0.22 -9.90 7.55
CA GLU A 11 0.45 -10.61 8.65
C GLU A 11 0.72 -9.72 9.87
N CYS A 12 0.74 -8.40 9.69
CA CYS A 12 0.86 -7.44 10.78
C CYS A 12 -0.18 -6.31 10.66
N THR A 13 -0.20 -5.41 11.63
CA THR A 13 -1.12 -4.26 11.69
C THR A 13 -0.67 -3.07 10.84
N GLU A 14 0.29 -3.28 9.92
CA GLU A 14 0.79 -2.22 9.05
C GLU A 14 -0.20 -1.98 7.90
N GLU A 15 -0.77 -0.79 7.84
CA GLU A 15 -1.64 -0.33 6.77
C GLU A 15 -1.46 1.18 6.54
N GLY A 16 -1.63 1.62 5.30
CA GLY A 16 -1.37 3.02 4.91
C GLY A 16 -2.09 3.41 3.63
N VAL A 17 -2.40 4.69 3.51
CA VAL A 17 -2.97 5.29 2.29
C VAL A 17 -2.00 6.32 1.76
N TYR A 18 -1.62 6.17 0.50
CA TYR A 18 -0.61 6.97 -0.18
C TYR A 18 -1.20 7.66 -1.40
N GLU A 19 -0.83 8.91 -1.63
CA GLU A 19 -1.32 9.69 -2.77
C GLU A 19 -0.41 9.57 -4.01
N ASP A 20 0.78 8.99 -3.81
CA ASP A 20 1.77 8.75 -4.86
C ASP A 20 2.04 7.25 -5.01
N ARG A 21 2.04 6.77 -6.25
CA ARG A 21 2.24 5.34 -6.54
C ARG A 21 3.65 4.88 -6.24
N ASP A 22 4.64 5.69 -6.57
CA ASP A 22 6.05 5.34 -6.42
C ASP A 22 6.41 5.30 -4.94
N GLU A 23 5.88 6.23 -4.15
CA GLU A 23 5.99 6.21 -2.68
C GLU A 23 5.35 4.96 -2.07
N ALA A 24 4.11 4.65 -2.47
CA ALA A 24 3.42 3.43 -2.01
C ALA A 24 4.22 2.16 -2.35
N LEU A 25 4.81 2.08 -3.55
CA LEU A 25 5.63 0.96 -4.00
C LEU A 25 6.94 0.85 -3.23
N ASP A 26 7.55 1.97 -2.87
CA ASP A 26 8.77 2.00 -2.04
C ASP A 26 8.48 1.40 -0.67
N VAL A 27 7.43 1.89 0.02
CA VAL A 27 7.02 1.36 1.33
C VAL A 27 6.67 -0.12 1.25
N LYS A 28 5.95 -0.54 0.20
CA LYS A 28 5.61 -1.95 0.00
C LYS A 28 6.87 -2.82 -0.14
N ASN A 29 7.83 -2.39 -0.96
CA ASN A 29 9.06 -3.15 -1.17
C ASN A 29 9.93 -3.18 0.08
N ASP A 30 10.08 -2.06 0.78
CA ASP A 30 10.80 -1.99 2.04
C ASP A 30 10.19 -2.94 3.08
N HIS A 31 8.87 -2.91 3.24
CA HIS A 31 8.16 -3.79 4.16
C HIS A 31 8.37 -5.27 3.82
N VAL A 32 8.20 -5.65 2.55
CA VAL A 32 8.43 -7.04 2.10
C VAL A 32 9.89 -7.45 2.26
N ALA A 33 10.85 -6.54 2.02
CA ALA A 33 12.27 -6.83 2.18
C ALA A 33 12.66 -6.99 3.66
N ALA A 34 12.05 -6.22 4.56
CA ALA A 34 12.34 -6.24 5.99
C ALA A 34 11.65 -7.40 6.73
N THR A 35 10.45 -7.78 6.29
CA THR A 35 9.59 -8.71 7.04
C THR A 35 9.22 -9.99 6.29
N GLU A 36 9.45 -10.01 4.97
CA GLU A 36 8.99 -11.07 4.06
C GLU A 36 7.46 -11.30 4.10
N HIS A 37 6.71 -10.34 4.63
CA HIS A 37 5.26 -10.48 4.80
C HIS A 37 4.48 -10.38 3.50
N ARG A 38 3.31 -11.01 3.51
CA ARG A 38 2.32 -10.88 2.45
C ARG A 38 1.58 -9.56 2.55
N VAL A 39 1.87 -8.68 1.59
CA VAL A 39 1.24 -7.36 1.45
C VAL A 39 0.33 -7.29 0.22
N SER A 40 -0.67 -6.42 0.26
CA SER A 40 -1.53 -6.08 -0.87
C SER A 40 -1.57 -4.57 -1.07
N MET A 41 -1.61 -4.16 -2.33
CA MET A 41 -1.72 -2.76 -2.70
C MET A 41 -2.86 -2.62 -3.71
N GLU A 42 -3.85 -1.81 -3.39
CA GLU A 42 -4.99 -1.53 -4.25
C GLU A 42 -5.09 -0.04 -4.54
N ASN A 43 -5.35 0.32 -5.79
CA ASN A 43 -5.74 1.68 -6.12
C ASN A 43 -7.19 1.89 -5.68
N ILE A 44 -7.40 2.80 -4.72
CA ILE A 44 -8.72 3.13 -4.17
C ILE A 44 -9.27 4.44 -4.73
N SER A 45 -8.53 5.11 -5.63
CA SER A 45 -8.97 6.33 -6.32
C SER A 45 -10.24 6.12 -7.15
N GLU A 46 -10.44 4.91 -7.66
CA GLU A 46 -11.54 4.55 -8.56
C GLU A 46 -12.68 3.80 -7.85
N ARG A 47 -12.57 3.53 -6.54
CA ARG A 47 -13.62 2.85 -5.78
C ARG A 47 -14.70 3.87 -5.38
N PRO A 48 -15.94 3.78 -5.91
CA PRO A 48 -17.05 4.56 -5.37
C PRO A 48 -17.29 4.13 -3.92
N ALA A 49 -17.48 5.12 -3.04
CA ALA A 49 -17.79 4.96 -1.63
C ALA A 49 -19.06 4.12 -1.38
#